data_AF-A0A0K6S649-F1
#
_entry.id   AF-A0A0K6S649-F1
#
_cell.length_a   1.000
_cell.length_b   1.000
_cell.length_c   1.000
_cell.angle_alpha   90.00
_cell.angle_beta   90.00
_cell.angle_gamma   90.00
#
_symmetry.space_group_name_H-M   'P 1'
#
loop_
_entity.id
_entity.type
_entity.pdbx_description
1 polymer ?
#
loop_
_entity_poly.entity_id
_entity_poly.type
_entity_poly.pdbx_seq_one_letter_code
_entity_poly.pdbx_strand_id
1 'polypeptide(L)'
;MSDKEPSQNSDSHQHQTTGSGHDSEGSHGKQNKYKNINDFLRKRVRGAAEFSDFVWHRSSVIFKFCLCIGFLESVIIGLTYAESSVFSEVFNFVRMKKARPQLHLLEVSYGVKIDQVGFGFKGQSRNPIHRELLEARAAGNWTRVIELTPDSKSLLQGETERRRIEYATLLDPNGVILVNANANRTGQIWDPAGLVTISRAHFDLGQIKATEILPFTDFRREVGRHDLRNPGEGD
;
A
#
# COMPACT_ATOMS: atom_id res chain seq x y z
N MET A 1 14.50 42.44 -51.57
CA MET A 1 15.71 43.28 -51.51
C MET A 1 16.63 42.62 -50.49
N SER A 2 17.89 42.30 -50.77
CA SER A 2 18.95 43.08 -51.47
C SER A 2 19.52 44.20 -50.59
N ASP A 3 20.83 44.36 -50.46
CA ASP A 3 21.96 43.53 -50.96
C ASP A 3 23.29 43.96 -50.30
N LYS A 4 24.39 43.26 -50.63
CA LYS A 4 25.78 43.78 -50.69
C LYS A 4 26.60 44.13 -49.41
N GLU A 5 27.57 43.25 -49.16
CA GLU A 5 29.02 43.56 -48.98
C GLU A 5 29.59 44.43 -50.15
N PRO A 6 30.84 44.99 -50.15
CA PRO A 6 32.07 44.50 -49.45
C PRO A 6 33.08 45.58 -48.96
N SER A 7 34.31 45.14 -48.62
CA SER A 7 35.61 45.87 -48.67
C SER A 7 35.85 46.98 -47.60
N GLN A 8 37.06 47.50 -47.26
CA GLN A 8 38.49 47.22 -47.55
C GLN A 8 39.38 48.03 -46.55
N ASN A 9 40.73 47.95 -46.38
CA ASN A 9 41.87 47.12 -46.86
C ASN A 9 43.07 47.23 -45.85
N SER A 10 44.18 46.51 -46.10
CA SER A 10 45.60 46.84 -45.77
C SER A 10 46.12 46.98 -44.31
N ASP A 11 47.08 46.11 -43.99
CA ASP A 11 48.48 46.38 -43.59
C ASP A 11 48.83 47.33 -42.42
N SER A 12 49.69 46.86 -41.49
CA SER A 12 51.14 47.04 -41.65
C SER A 12 52.03 46.55 -40.47
N HIS A 13 53.32 46.41 -40.78
CA HIS A 13 54.52 46.32 -39.92
C HIS A 13 54.83 45.08 -39.07
N GLN A 14 56.11 44.72 -39.13
CA GLN A 14 56.80 43.68 -38.38
C GLN A 14 57.34 44.22 -37.05
N HIS A 15 57.64 43.33 -36.10
CA HIS A 15 58.87 43.48 -35.33
C HIS A 15 59.49 42.12 -35.00
N GLN A 16 60.81 42.03 -35.08
CA GLN A 16 61.58 40.88 -34.61
C GLN A 16 61.98 41.08 -33.14
N THR A 17 62.05 39.97 -32.39
CA THR A 17 63.00 39.75 -31.29
C THR A 17 63.43 38.27 -31.29
N THR A 18 64.58 37.95 -30.67
CA THR A 18 65.34 36.71 -30.90
C THR A 18 65.59 35.89 -29.63
N GLY A 19 65.62 34.56 -29.77
CA GLY A 19 66.08 33.59 -28.75
C GLY A 19 65.41 32.22 -28.98
N SER A 20 66.03 31.25 -29.67
CA SER A 20 67.17 30.39 -29.26
C SER A 20 66.80 29.38 -28.16
N GLY A 21 66.74 28.08 -28.48
CA GLY A 21 66.39 27.06 -27.48
C GLY A 21 66.01 25.63 -27.93
N HIS A 22 66.73 25.01 -28.87
CA HIS A 22 66.76 23.55 -29.14
C HIS A 22 65.47 22.81 -29.62
N ASP A 23 65.70 21.58 -30.06
CA ASP A 23 64.83 20.74 -30.90
C ASP A 23 64.17 19.58 -30.13
N SER A 24 63.00 19.11 -30.59
CA SER A 24 62.50 17.74 -30.35
C SER A 24 61.31 17.43 -31.26
N GLU A 25 61.36 16.34 -32.02
CA GLU A 25 60.25 15.88 -32.88
C GLU A 25 59.14 15.20 -32.04
N GLY A 26 57.88 15.62 -32.24
CA GLY A 26 56.71 15.13 -31.49
C GLY A 26 55.80 14.23 -32.32
N SER A 27 55.76 12.93 -32.00
CA SER A 27 55.02 11.89 -32.75
C SER A 27 53.49 12.12 -32.85
N HIS A 28 52.94 12.05 -34.07
CA HIS A 28 51.49 12.15 -34.34
C HIS A 28 50.73 10.83 -34.10
N GLY A 29 50.38 10.54 -32.85
CA GLY A 29 49.46 9.45 -32.49
C GLY A 29 48.00 9.72 -32.88
N LYS A 30 47.51 9.15 -33.99
CA LYS A 30 46.13 9.35 -34.48
C LYS A 30 45.08 8.59 -33.65
N GLN A 31 44.27 9.30 -32.87
CA GLN A 31 43.06 8.74 -32.24
C GLN A 31 41.94 8.50 -33.28
N ASN A 32 41.60 7.24 -33.55
CA ASN A 32 40.50 6.89 -34.46
C ASN A 32 39.14 6.86 -33.73
N LYS A 33 38.38 7.95 -33.85
CA LYS A 33 37.05 8.14 -33.26
C LYS A 33 35.99 7.31 -33.99
N TYR A 34 35.37 6.34 -33.31
CA TYR A 34 34.26 5.53 -33.86
C TYR A 34 33.09 6.44 -34.26
N LYS A 35 32.67 6.39 -35.53
CA LYS A 35 31.65 7.29 -36.11
C LYS A 35 30.23 6.71 -36.17
N ASN A 36 30.02 5.41 -35.91
CA ASN A 36 28.70 4.80 -35.93
C ASN A 36 28.66 3.47 -35.13
N ILE A 37 27.55 3.20 -34.45
CA ILE A 37 27.33 1.96 -33.68
C ILE A 37 27.42 0.73 -34.62
N ASN A 38 26.90 0.84 -35.83
CA ASN A 38 26.95 -0.24 -36.83
C ASN A 38 28.38 -0.58 -37.28
N ASP A 39 29.34 0.35 -37.22
CA ASP A 39 30.75 0.07 -37.54
C ASP A 39 31.48 -0.61 -36.37
N PHE A 40 31.12 -0.28 -35.13
CA PHE A 40 31.56 -1.01 -33.94
C PHE A 40 31.02 -2.45 -33.94
N LEU A 41 29.73 -2.64 -34.23
CA LEU A 41 29.11 -3.95 -34.37
C LEU A 41 29.77 -4.77 -35.50
N ARG A 42 29.93 -4.19 -36.70
CA ARG A 42 30.58 -4.86 -37.84
C ARG A 42 32.02 -5.27 -37.53
N LYS A 43 32.80 -4.45 -36.82
CA LYS A 43 34.16 -4.80 -36.38
C LYS A 43 34.18 -5.87 -35.28
N ARG A 44 33.25 -5.83 -34.32
CA ARG A 44 33.17 -6.83 -33.24
C ARG A 44 32.70 -8.20 -33.76
N VAL A 45 31.76 -8.23 -34.71
CA VAL A 45 31.37 -9.46 -35.44
C VAL A 45 32.55 -10.01 -36.24
N ARG A 46 33.30 -9.16 -36.94
CA ARG A 46 34.47 -9.59 -37.73
C ARG A 46 35.60 -10.14 -36.86
N GLY A 47 35.92 -9.49 -35.74
CA GLY A 47 36.91 -10.01 -34.78
C GLY A 47 36.45 -11.31 -34.10
N ALA A 48 35.15 -11.50 -33.90
CA ALA A 48 34.61 -12.78 -33.42
C ALA A 48 34.72 -13.90 -34.46
N ALA A 49 34.52 -13.59 -35.75
CA ALA A 49 34.73 -14.54 -36.85
C ALA A 49 36.22 -14.93 -36.97
N GLU A 50 37.14 -13.95 -36.99
CA GLU A 50 38.58 -14.18 -37.10
C GLU A 50 39.11 -15.00 -35.89
N PHE A 51 38.56 -14.82 -34.69
CA PHE A 51 38.85 -15.66 -33.51
C PHE A 51 38.21 -17.07 -33.61
N SER A 52 36.96 -17.16 -34.10
CA SER A 52 36.25 -18.42 -34.32
C SER A 52 37.02 -19.33 -35.27
N ASP A 53 37.45 -18.80 -36.43
CA ASP A 53 38.20 -19.57 -37.43
C ASP A 53 39.54 -20.07 -36.87
N PHE A 54 40.27 -19.22 -36.13
CA PHE A 54 41.53 -19.61 -35.48
C PHE A 54 41.34 -20.76 -34.47
N VAL A 55 40.32 -20.67 -33.61
CA VAL A 55 40.00 -21.74 -32.64
C VAL A 55 39.55 -23.01 -33.36
N TRP A 56 38.69 -22.89 -34.38
CA TRP A 56 38.13 -24.02 -35.11
C TRP A 56 39.17 -24.77 -35.96
N HIS A 57 40.18 -24.09 -36.51
CA HIS A 57 41.22 -24.73 -37.31
C HIS A 57 42.29 -25.45 -36.47
N ARG A 58 42.42 -25.12 -35.17
CA ARG A 58 43.47 -25.66 -34.29
C ARG A 58 42.96 -26.63 -33.21
N SER A 59 41.65 -26.74 -32.98
CA SER A 59 41.10 -27.58 -31.91
C SER A 59 40.89 -29.05 -32.29
N SER A 60 41.12 -29.96 -31.33
CA SER A 60 40.69 -31.35 -31.41
C SER A 60 39.17 -31.47 -31.60
N VAL A 61 38.72 -32.58 -32.21
CA VAL A 61 37.29 -32.91 -32.42
C VAL A 61 36.51 -32.90 -31.10
N ILE A 62 37.12 -33.39 -30.00
CA ILE A 62 36.50 -33.44 -28.67
C ILE A 62 36.16 -32.03 -28.17
N PHE A 63 37.06 -31.06 -28.37
CA PHE A 63 36.84 -29.66 -27.96
C PHE A 63 35.66 -29.03 -28.70
N LYS A 64 35.44 -29.39 -29.97
CA LYS A 64 34.30 -28.92 -30.78
C LYS A 64 32.97 -29.43 -30.21
N PHE A 65 32.91 -30.70 -29.78
CA PHE A 65 31.74 -31.24 -29.09
C PHE A 65 31.47 -30.53 -27.75
N CYS A 66 32.50 -30.32 -26.91
CA CYS A 66 32.35 -29.59 -25.65
C CYS A 66 31.83 -28.15 -25.83
N LEU A 67 32.30 -27.44 -26.87
CA LEU A 67 31.85 -26.09 -27.19
C LEU A 67 30.37 -26.08 -27.63
N CYS A 68 29.96 -27.02 -28.47
CA CYS A 68 28.56 -27.18 -28.86
C CYS A 68 27.64 -27.50 -27.67
N ILE A 69 28.08 -28.32 -26.71
CA ILE A 69 27.32 -28.65 -25.50
C ILE A 69 27.17 -27.41 -24.60
N GLY A 70 28.27 -26.70 -24.30
CA GLY A 70 28.21 -25.49 -23.48
C GLY A 70 27.37 -24.36 -24.12
N PHE A 71 27.36 -24.26 -25.45
CA PHE A 71 26.44 -23.37 -26.15
C PHE A 71 24.97 -23.78 -25.94
N LEU A 72 24.65 -25.07 -26.12
CA LEU A 72 23.29 -25.60 -25.91
C LEU A 72 22.80 -25.34 -24.47
N GLU A 73 23.62 -25.62 -23.46
CA GLU A 73 23.32 -25.35 -22.05
C GLU A 73 23.06 -23.86 -21.79
N SER A 74 23.88 -22.97 -22.38
CA SER A 74 23.67 -21.51 -22.25
C SER A 74 22.35 -21.03 -22.86
N VAL A 75 21.91 -21.65 -23.97
CA VAL A 75 20.61 -21.36 -24.61
C VAL A 75 19.46 -21.85 -23.74
N ILE A 76 19.55 -23.04 -23.15
CA ILE A 76 18.54 -23.60 -22.24
C ILE A 76 18.38 -22.69 -21.00
N ILE A 77 19.48 -22.31 -20.35
CA ILE A 77 19.47 -21.41 -19.18
C ILE A 77 18.85 -20.04 -19.54
N GLY A 78 19.21 -19.49 -20.71
CA GLY A 78 18.63 -18.24 -21.20
C GLY A 78 17.12 -18.32 -21.46
N LEU A 79 16.63 -19.44 -22.00
CA LEU A 79 15.20 -19.66 -22.26
C LEU A 79 14.42 -19.76 -20.95
N THR A 80 14.86 -20.59 -20.01
CA THR A 80 14.22 -20.75 -18.69
C THR A 80 14.22 -19.45 -17.89
N TYR A 81 15.26 -18.62 -17.99
CA TYR A 81 15.28 -17.29 -17.39
C TYR A 81 14.24 -16.34 -18.00
N ALA A 82 14.07 -16.36 -19.32
CA ALA A 82 13.06 -15.55 -20.01
C ALA A 82 11.64 -16.00 -19.65
N GLU A 83 11.37 -17.31 -19.63
CA GLU A 83 10.09 -17.89 -19.19
C GLU A 83 9.76 -17.51 -17.74
N SER A 84 10.72 -17.66 -16.83
CA SER A 84 10.57 -17.29 -15.41
C SER A 84 10.29 -15.80 -15.21
N SER A 85 10.92 -14.94 -16.01
CA SER A 85 10.71 -13.48 -15.99
C SER A 85 9.28 -13.13 -16.43
N VAL A 86 8.85 -13.63 -17.59
CA VAL A 86 7.49 -13.38 -18.13
C VAL A 86 6.42 -13.97 -17.21
N PHE A 87 6.64 -15.17 -16.67
CA PHE A 87 5.72 -15.77 -15.70
C PHE A 87 5.58 -14.92 -14.44
N SER A 88 6.68 -14.38 -13.92
CA SER A 88 6.69 -13.52 -12.73
C SER A 88 5.94 -12.20 -12.95
N GLU A 89 6.09 -11.57 -14.12
CA GLU A 89 5.34 -10.37 -14.49
C GLU A 89 3.83 -10.66 -14.65
N VAL A 90 3.47 -11.70 -15.40
CA VAL A 90 2.07 -12.10 -15.62
C VAL A 90 1.39 -12.48 -14.30
N PHE A 91 2.08 -13.22 -13.42
CA PHE A 91 1.55 -13.61 -12.12
C PHE A 91 1.28 -12.40 -11.21
N ASN A 92 2.20 -11.43 -11.16
CA ASN A 92 1.99 -10.18 -10.42
C ASN A 92 0.90 -9.30 -11.04
N PHE A 93 0.82 -9.21 -12.37
CA PHE A 93 -0.26 -8.50 -13.07
C PHE A 93 -1.63 -9.11 -12.75
N VAL A 94 -1.78 -10.44 -12.82
CA VAL A 94 -3.03 -11.15 -12.49
C VAL A 94 -3.38 -10.98 -11.01
N ARG A 95 -2.40 -11.05 -10.10
CA ARG A 95 -2.59 -10.75 -8.66
C ARG A 95 -3.15 -9.34 -8.47
N MET A 96 -2.54 -8.32 -9.06
CA MET A 96 -2.98 -6.92 -8.91
C MET A 96 -4.33 -6.65 -9.60
N LYS A 97 -4.62 -7.30 -10.73
CA LYS A 97 -5.92 -7.24 -11.42
C LYS A 97 -7.06 -7.87 -10.60
N LYS A 98 -6.79 -8.88 -9.77
CA LYS A 98 -7.78 -9.46 -8.85
C LYS A 98 -7.89 -8.68 -7.54
N ALA A 99 -6.76 -8.27 -6.96
CA ALA A 99 -6.72 -7.58 -5.66
C ALA A 99 -7.42 -6.22 -5.66
N ARG A 100 -7.28 -5.41 -6.73
CA ARG A 100 -7.91 -4.08 -6.79
C ARG A 100 -9.45 -4.12 -6.73
N PRO A 101 -10.16 -4.90 -7.59
CA PRO A 101 -11.61 -5.08 -7.44
C PRO A 101 -12.02 -5.72 -6.11
N GLN A 102 -11.26 -6.68 -5.59
CA GLN A 102 -11.55 -7.32 -4.30
C GLN A 102 -11.47 -6.33 -3.13
N LEU A 103 -10.48 -5.44 -3.12
CA LEU A 103 -10.35 -4.38 -2.11
C LEU A 103 -11.50 -3.38 -2.18
N HIS A 104 -11.91 -2.97 -3.39
CA HIS A 104 -13.04 -2.06 -3.56
C HIS A 104 -14.39 -2.71 -3.20
N LEU A 105 -14.59 -4.00 -3.51
CA LEU A 105 -15.77 -4.75 -3.05
C LEU A 105 -15.79 -4.89 -1.52
N LEU A 106 -14.62 -5.04 -0.87
CA LEU A 106 -14.50 -5.07 0.58
C LEU A 106 -14.82 -3.71 1.21
N GLU A 107 -14.33 -2.62 0.62
CA GLU A 107 -14.63 -1.23 1.00
C GLU A 107 -16.14 -0.93 0.91
N VAL A 108 -16.79 -1.27 -0.21
CA VAL A 108 -18.24 -1.09 -0.39
C VAL A 108 -19.03 -1.98 0.57
N SER A 109 -18.63 -3.23 0.76
CA SER A 109 -19.27 -4.15 1.72
C SER A 109 -19.17 -3.65 3.16
N TYR A 110 -18.01 -3.11 3.55
CA TYR A 110 -17.80 -2.48 4.86
C TYR A 110 -18.66 -1.21 5.02
N GLY A 111 -18.70 -0.33 4.02
CA GLY A 111 -19.55 0.87 4.02
C GLY A 111 -21.03 0.53 4.23
N VAL A 112 -21.57 -0.38 3.40
CA VAL A 112 -22.94 -0.88 3.52
C VAL A 112 -23.20 -1.52 4.90
N LYS A 113 -22.20 -2.20 5.48
CA LYS A 113 -22.32 -2.79 6.81
C LYS A 113 -22.41 -1.73 7.91
N ILE A 114 -21.57 -0.71 7.87
CA ILE A 114 -21.58 0.41 8.82
C ILE A 114 -22.86 1.25 8.68
N ASP A 115 -23.40 1.41 7.48
CA ASP A 115 -24.71 2.04 7.26
C ASP A 115 -25.87 1.20 7.79
N GLN A 116 -25.84 -0.14 7.59
CA GLN A 116 -26.82 -1.04 8.20
C GLN A 116 -26.83 -0.92 9.73
N VAL A 117 -25.68 -0.76 10.38
CA VAL A 117 -25.59 -0.50 11.83
C VAL A 117 -26.16 0.87 12.15
N GLY A 118 -25.74 1.91 11.43
CA GLY A 118 -26.20 3.29 11.62
C GLY A 118 -27.71 3.48 11.56
N PHE A 119 -28.38 2.92 10.53
CA PHE A 119 -29.84 2.98 10.42
C PHE A 119 -30.56 2.21 11.54
N GLY A 120 -29.93 1.17 12.10
CA GLY A 120 -30.43 0.48 13.29
C GLY A 120 -30.46 1.35 14.53
N PHE A 121 -29.32 1.95 14.87
CA PHE A 121 -29.22 2.83 16.05
C PHE A 121 -29.94 4.17 15.87
N LYS A 122 -30.14 4.64 14.64
CA LYS A 122 -31.07 5.75 14.33
C LYS A 122 -32.54 5.38 14.56
N GLY A 123 -32.89 4.09 14.50
CA GLY A 123 -34.18 3.58 14.97
C GLY A 123 -34.23 3.54 16.51
N GLN A 124 -33.22 2.93 17.15
CA GLN A 124 -33.19 2.80 18.61
C GLN A 124 -33.06 4.13 19.36
N SER A 125 -32.43 5.16 18.79
CA SER A 125 -32.39 6.50 19.41
C SER A 125 -33.77 7.17 19.52
N ARG A 126 -34.80 6.60 18.88
CA ARG A 126 -36.21 7.00 18.99
C ARG A 126 -37.05 6.02 19.81
N ASN A 127 -36.45 4.97 20.38
CA ASN A 127 -37.13 3.99 21.19
C ASN A 127 -37.61 4.63 22.51
N PRO A 128 -38.90 4.52 22.88
CA PRO A 128 -39.41 5.12 24.11
C PRO A 128 -38.70 4.61 25.37
N ILE A 129 -38.25 3.34 25.40
CA ILE A 129 -37.54 2.75 26.55
C ILE A 129 -36.20 3.44 26.79
N HIS A 130 -35.38 3.66 25.75
CA HIS A 130 -34.09 4.34 25.89
C HIS A 130 -34.28 5.82 26.26
N ARG A 131 -35.29 6.49 25.68
CA ARG A 131 -35.62 7.89 26.03
C ARG A 131 -36.07 8.03 27.48
N GLU A 132 -37.01 7.19 27.92
CA GLU A 132 -37.54 7.23 29.29
C GLU A 132 -36.46 6.86 30.33
N LEU A 133 -35.55 5.93 29.98
CA LEU A 133 -34.41 5.57 30.83
C LEU A 133 -33.42 6.74 30.99
N LEU A 134 -33.17 7.50 29.92
CA LEU A 134 -32.35 8.73 29.97
C LEU A 134 -33.05 9.84 30.79
N GLU A 135 -34.36 10.02 30.62
CA GLU A 135 -35.17 10.98 31.39
C GLU A 135 -35.20 10.62 32.90
N ALA A 136 -35.44 9.35 33.23
CA ALA A 136 -35.40 8.84 34.60
C ALA A 136 -34.01 9.01 35.24
N ARG A 137 -32.94 8.75 34.48
CA ARG A 137 -31.55 8.96 34.91
C ARG A 137 -31.26 10.45 35.19
N ALA A 138 -31.73 11.35 34.33
CA ALA A 138 -31.55 12.80 34.49
C ALA A 138 -32.36 13.35 35.68
N ALA A 139 -33.57 12.81 35.92
CA ALA A 139 -34.42 13.14 37.07
C ALA A 139 -33.96 12.49 38.39
N GLY A 140 -32.94 11.63 38.39
CA GLY A 140 -32.50 10.88 39.57
C GLY A 140 -33.47 9.79 40.05
N ASN A 141 -34.44 9.40 39.24
CA ASN A 141 -35.42 8.36 39.56
C ASN A 141 -34.80 6.96 39.38
N TRP A 142 -33.99 6.55 40.35
CA TRP A 142 -33.28 5.28 40.34
C TRP A 142 -34.19 4.06 40.28
N THR A 143 -35.38 4.10 40.87
CA THR A 143 -36.38 3.02 40.76
C THR A 143 -36.75 2.78 39.29
N ARG A 144 -37.10 3.84 38.55
CA ARG A 144 -37.47 3.73 37.14
C ARG A 144 -36.28 3.39 36.23
N VAL A 145 -35.06 3.82 36.59
CA VAL A 145 -33.82 3.38 35.93
C VAL A 145 -33.63 1.87 36.07
N ILE A 146 -33.86 1.31 37.26
CA ILE A 146 -33.71 -0.14 37.52
C ILE A 146 -34.78 -0.93 36.75
N GLU A 147 -36.03 -0.46 36.73
CA GLU A 147 -37.13 -1.09 35.96
C GLU A 147 -36.86 -1.15 34.45
N LEU A 148 -36.36 -0.06 33.85
CA LEU A 148 -36.16 0.04 32.39
C LEU A 148 -34.83 -0.56 31.90
N THR A 149 -33.88 -0.84 32.79
CA THR A 149 -32.55 -1.35 32.41
C THR A 149 -32.61 -2.74 31.74
N PRO A 150 -33.38 -3.74 32.22
CA PRO A 150 -33.53 -5.04 31.55
C PRO A 150 -34.09 -4.93 30.13
N ASP A 151 -35.18 -4.18 29.93
CA ASP A 151 -35.80 -3.98 28.61
C ASP A 151 -34.85 -3.26 27.67
N SER A 152 -34.20 -2.19 28.16
CA SER A 152 -33.17 -1.47 27.42
C SER A 152 -31.97 -2.36 27.06
N LYS A 153 -31.64 -3.36 27.89
CA LYS A 153 -30.56 -4.31 27.58
C LYS A 153 -30.99 -5.30 26.50
N SER A 154 -32.18 -5.88 26.64
CA SER A 154 -32.76 -6.80 25.66
C SER A 154 -32.86 -6.17 24.26
N LEU A 155 -33.26 -4.89 24.20
CA LEU A 155 -33.29 -4.11 22.95
C LEU A 155 -31.90 -3.97 22.30
N LEU A 156 -30.86 -3.68 23.08
CA LEU A 156 -29.48 -3.58 22.58
C LEU A 156 -28.94 -4.95 22.14
N GLN A 157 -29.19 -6.02 22.91
CA GLN A 157 -28.83 -7.40 22.56
C GLN A 157 -29.50 -7.84 21.24
N GLY A 158 -30.79 -7.53 21.09
CA GLY A 158 -31.50 -7.77 19.84
C GLY A 158 -30.89 -7.03 18.65
N GLU A 159 -30.27 -5.85 18.81
CA GLU A 159 -29.50 -5.20 17.74
C GLU A 159 -28.11 -5.84 17.53
N THR A 160 -27.38 -6.24 18.58
CA THR A 160 -26.07 -6.88 18.43
C THR A 160 -26.16 -8.21 17.69
N GLU A 161 -27.14 -9.03 18.03
CA GLU A 161 -27.44 -10.31 17.35
C GLU A 161 -27.85 -10.11 15.89
N ARG A 162 -28.91 -9.33 15.64
CA ARG A 162 -29.46 -9.13 14.28
C ARG A 162 -28.45 -8.45 13.34
N ARG A 163 -27.52 -7.65 13.86
CA ARG A 163 -26.50 -6.96 13.04
C ARG A 163 -25.11 -7.57 13.11
N ARG A 164 -24.85 -8.58 13.97
CA ARG A 164 -23.50 -9.13 14.19
C ARG A 164 -22.47 -8.02 14.40
N ILE A 165 -22.71 -7.21 15.42
CA ILE A 165 -21.75 -6.24 15.95
C ILE A 165 -21.24 -6.73 17.30
N GLU A 166 -20.03 -6.33 17.65
CA GLU A 166 -19.27 -6.87 18.77
C GLU A 166 -19.90 -6.52 20.12
N TYR A 167 -20.42 -5.31 20.26
CA TYR A 167 -21.13 -4.81 21.45
C TYR A 167 -21.98 -3.58 21.09
N ALA A 168 -22.91 -3.20 21.97
CA ALA A 168 -23.70 -1.98 21.84
C ALA A 168 -23.98 -1.39 23.23
N THR A 169 -23.87 -0.07 23.36
CA THR A 169 -23.81 0.61 24.66
C THR A 169 -24.64 1.89 24.63
N LEU A 170 -25.53 2.07 25.62
CA LEU A 170 -26.29 3.29 25.84
C LEU A 170 -25.59 4.15 26.90
N LEU A 171 -25.30 5.40 26.55
CA LEU A 171 -24.59 6.37 27.39
C LEU A 171 -25.53 7.48 27.86
N ASP A 172 -25.26 8.05 29.04
CA ASP A 172 -25.87 9.31 29.48
C ASP A 172 -25.20 10.54 28.81
N PRO A 173 -25.77 11.75 28.93
CA PRO A 173 -25.19 12.98 28.35
C PRO A 173 -23.82 13.40 28.88
N ASN A 174 -23.21 12.64 29.81
CA ASN A 174 -21.85 12.84 30.31
C ASN A 174 -20.86 11.82 29.74
N GLY A 175 -21.34 10.82 28.98
CA GLY A 175 -20.54 9.69 28.50
C GLY A 175 -20.41 8.54 29.49
N VAL A 176 -21.29 8.46 30.50
CA VAL A 176 -21.33 7.33 31.43
C VAL A 176 -22.24 6.23 30.88
N ILE A 177 -21.76 4.98 30.87
CA ILE A 177 -22.56 3.81 30.48
C ILE A 177 -23.75 3.65 31.42
N LEU A 178 -24.96 3.66 30.86
CA LEU A 178 -26.18 3.26 31.56
C LEU A 178 -26.47 1.78 31.33
N VAL A 179 -26.41 1.33 30.08
CA VAL A 179 -26.71 -0.04 29.69
C VAL A 179 -25.70 -0.50 28.65
N ASN A 180 -25.29 -1.77 28.74
CA ASN A 180 -24.43 -2.41 27.77
C ASN A 180 -25.01 -3.77 27.39
N ALA A 181 -24.98 -4.11 26.11
CA ALA A 181 -25.59 -5.34 25.57
C ALA A 181 -24.98 -6.62 26.16
N ASN A 182 -23.65 -6.63 26.34
CA ASN A 182 -22.91 -7.83 26.70
C ASN A 182 -22.68 -7.89 28.22
N ALA A 183 -21.44 -7.67 28.67
CA ALA A 183 -21.11 -7.59 30.10
C ALA A 183 -21.68 -6.33 30.77
N ASN A 184 -21.95 -6.39 32.07
CA ASN A 184 -22.33 -5.21 32.83
C ASN A 184 -21.13 -4.25 32.98
N ARG A 185 -21.24 -3.08 32.35
CA ARG A 185 -20.26 -1.98 32.41
C ARG A 185 -20.86 -0.67 32.92
N THR A 186 -22.07 -0.71 33.49
CA THR A 186 -22.81 0.47 33.97
C THR A 186 -21.99 1.27 34.98
N GLY A 187 -22.00 2.61 34.84
CA GLY A 187 -21.22 3.54 35.66
C GLY A 187 -19.80 3.82 35.16
N GLN A 188 -19.29 3.10 34.16
CA GLN A 188 -17.99 3.43 33.53
C GLN A 188 -18.14 4.61 32.58
N ILE A 189 -17.12 5.48 32.47
CA ILE A 189 -17.00 6.47 31.39
C ILE A 189 -16.53 5.74 30.13
N TRP A 190 -17.08 6.11 28.97
CA TRP A 190 -16.72 5.55 27.67
C TRP A 190 -16.69 6.63 26.60
N ASP A 191 -15.51 6.95 26.05
CA ASP A 191 -15.33 7.96 25.00
C ASP A 191 -14.17 7.61 24.03
N PRO A 192 -14.27 6.49 23.28
CA PRO A 192 -13.26 6.08 22.28
C PRO A 192 -13.15 7.14 21.17
N ALA A 193 -11.92 7.45 20.74
CA ALA A 193 -11.58 8.53 19.81
C ALA A 193 -12.18 9.92 20.11
N GLY A 194 -12.70 10.16 21.33
CA GLY A 194 -13.49 11.36 21.64
C GLY A 194 -14.87 11.42 20.97
N LEU A 195 -15.38 10.30 20.43
CA LEU A 195 -16.66 10.23 19.70
C LEU A 195 -17.85 10.82 20.48
N VAL A 196 -17.89 10.61 21.79
CA VAL A 196 -18.95 11.09 22.67
C VAL A 196 -18.75 12.55 23.00
N THR A 197 -17.51 13.00 23.20
CA THR A 197 -17.19 14.43 23.31
C THR A 197 -17.59 15.21 22.04
N ILE A 198 -17.30 14.69 20.85
CA ILE A 198 -17.70 15.31 19.57
C ILE A 198 -19.23 15.29 19.42
N SER A 199 -19.89 14.16 19.74
CA SER A 199 -21.35 14.03 19.72
C SER A 199 -22.05 15.04 20.65
N ARG A 200 -21.46 15.30 21.83
CA ARG A 200 -21.95 16.32 22.78
C ARG A 200 -21.69 17.76 22.36
N ALA A 201 -20.64 18.01 21.58
CA ALA A 201 -20.36 19.32 21.02
C ALA A 201 -21.23 19.63 19.78
N HIS A 202 -21.65 18.59 19.04
CA HIS A 202 -22.26 18.70 17.72
C HIS A 202 -23.44 17.72 17.54
N PHE A 203 -24.44 17.83 18.42
CA PHE A 203 -25.66 16.99 18.38
C PHE A 203 -26.42 17.05 17.04
N ASP A 204 -26.23 18.12 16.27
CA ASP A 204 -26.82 18.36 14.95
C ASP A 204 -26.28 17.44 13.84
N LEU A 205 -25.07 16.89 13.99
CA LEU A 205 -24.47 15.94 13.04
C LEU A 205 -25.17 14.58 13.02
N GLY A 206 -25.91 14.23 14.08
CA GLY A 206 -26.64 12.97 14.18
C GLY A 206 -25.72 11.75 14.38
N GLN A 207 -25.45 10.98 13.31
CA GLN A 207 -24.59 9.79 13.42
C GLN A 207 -23.14 10.14 13.11
N ILE A 208 -22.30 10.05 14.13
CA ILE A 208 -20.83 10.11 13.99
C ILE A 208 -20.28 8.69 13.81
N LYS A 209 -19.21 8.55 13.03
CA LYS A 209 -18.47 7.31 12.74
C LYS A 209 -16.98 7.59 12.86
N ALA A 210 -16.19 6.67 13.40
CA ALA A 210 -14.73 6.73 13.39
C ALA A 210 -14.13 5.32 13.29
N THR A 211 -12.86 5.25 12.90
CA THR A 211 -12.06 4.03 12.85
C THR A 211 -10.86 4.21 13.77
N GLU A 212 -10.78 3.44 14.85
CA GLU A 212 -9.74 3.53 15.87
C GLU A 212 -9.17 2.14 16.19
N ILE A 213 -7.89 2.06 16.56
CA ILE A 213 -7.27 0.84 17.07
C ILE A 213 -7.54 0.76 18.58
N LEU A 214 -8.63 0.08 18.96
CA LEU A 214 -8.98 -0.11 20.37
C LEU A 214 -8.04 -1.12 21.06
N PRO A 215 -7.66 -0.90 22.34
CA PRO A 215 -6.92 -1.89 23.11
C PRO A 215 -7.69 -3.21 23.26
N PHE A 216 -7.02 -4.35 23.05
CA PHE A 216 -7.63 -5.68 23.24
C PHE A 216 -8.17 -5.90 24.67
N THR A 217 -7.67 -5.15 25.65
CA THR A 217 -8.21 -5.13 27.02
C THR A 217 -9.68 -4.70 27.10
N ASP A 218 -10.16 -3.86 26.19
CA ASP A 218 -11.55 -3.42 26.16
C ASP A 218 -12.47 -4.43 25.48
N PHE A 219 -12.02 -5.08 24.41
CA PHE A 219 -12.76 -6.21 23.82
C PHE A 219 -12.96 -7.35 24.83
N ARG A 220 -11.95 -7.66 25.66
CA ARG A 220 -12.07 -8.62 26.78
C ARG A 220 -12.99 -8.16 27.92
N ARG A 221 -13.47 -6.92 27.94
CA ARG A 221 -14.51 -6.47 28.90
C ARG A 221 -15.91 -6.79 28.38
N GLU A 222 -16.08 -6.91 27.06
CA GLU A 222 -17.35 -7.26 26.42
C GLU A 222 -17.57 -8.78 26.40
N VAL A 223 -16.54 -9.53 26.02
CA VAL A 223 -16.52 -11.00 26.11
C VAL A 223 -16.41 -11.39 27.59
N GLY A 224 -17.55 -11.68 28.22
CA GLY A 224 -17.61 -12.09 29.61
C GLY A 224 -16.76 -13.33 29.89
N ARG A 225 -16.33 -13.52 31.14
CA ARG A 225 -15.36 -14.53 31.59
C ARG A 225 -15.72 -16.01 31.28
N HIS A 226 -16.90 -16.26 30.71
CA HIS A 226 -17.43 -17.57 30.35
C HIS A 226 -17.05 -18.04 28.94
N ASP A 227 -16.85 -17.12 27.99
CA ASP A 227 -16.57 -17.45 26.57
C ASP A 227 -15.07 -17.64 26.26
N LEU A 228 -14.20 -17.50 27.27
CA LEU A 228 -12.76 -17.77 27.15
C LEU A 228 -12.39 -19.22 27.50
N ARG A 229 -13.31 -20.18 27.32
CA ARG A 229 -12.95 -21.60 27.38
C ARG A 229 -12.11 -21.95 26.14
N ASN A 230 -10.92 -22.47 26.40
CA ASN A 230 -9.90 -22.76 25.40
C ASN A 230 -10.46 -23.74 24.33
N PRO A 231 -10.31 -23.49 23.02
CA PRO A 231 -10.84 -24.36 21.95
C PRO A 231 -9.97 -25.63 21.75
N GLY A 232 -9.55 -26.26 22.84
CA GLY A 232 -8.62 -27.38 22.88
C GLY A 232 -8.79 -28.33 24.07
N GLU A 233 -9.87 -28.20 24.85
CA GLU A 233 -10.28 -29.16 25.88
C GLU A 233 -11.69 -29.68 25.60
N GLY A 234 -11.76 -30.75 24.82
CA GLY A 234 -12.89 -31.68 24.79
C GLY A 234 -12.40 -33.07 25.20
N ASP A 235 -13.16 -33.72 26.06
CA ASP A 235 -13.05 -35.16 26.36
C ASP A 235 -13.67 -36.01 25.23
#